data_AF-A0A455U917-F1
#
_entry.id   AF-A0A455U917-F1
#
_cell.length_a   1.000
_cell.length_b   1.000
_cell.length_c   1.000
_cell.angle_alpha   90.00
_cell.angle_beta   90.00
_cell.angle_gamma   90.00
#
_symmetry.space_group_name_H-M   'P 1'
#
loop_
_entity.id
_entity.type
_entity.pdbx_description
1 polymer ?
#
loop_
_entity_poly.entity_id
_entity_poly.type
_entity_poly.pdbx_seq_one_letter_code
_entity_poly.pdbx_strand_id
1 'polypeptide(L)'
;MNARSRTNQLLYQAELLATSSVGEDEHTPSRQMALEEGALALFELALESLLREVTEHARLSEHRWNVLLASDGPALAELQRLRDLKAEPESWLNWLAGQLERLHSDEGAARRASHNPAMITVGGQASLRQQLLGKLQDAKREIEALRETSLEW
;
A
#
# COMPACT_ATOMS: atom_id res chain seq x y z
N MET A 1 -11.11 -0.32 20.23
CA MET A 1 -9.95 -0.71 19.42
C MET A 1 -8.90 0.38 19.54
N ASN A 2 -7.62 0.03 19.75
CA ASN A 2 -6.51 0.99 19.69
C ASN A 2 -6.01 1.14 18.24
N ALA A 3 -5.24 2.20 17.95
CA ALA A 3 -4.75 2.51 16.60
C ALA A 3 -3.99 1.33 15.98
N ARG A 4 -3.13 0.67 16.77
CA ARG A 4 -2.38 -0.54 16.37
C ARG A 4 -3.26 -1.69 15.88
N SER A 5 -4.33 -2.01 16.61
CA SER A 5 -5.28 -3.06 16.21
C SER A 5 -5.99 -2.71 14.90
N ARG A 6 -6.30 -1.42 14.68
CA ARG A 6 -6.94 -0.96 13.44
C ARG A 6 -5.99 -1.10 12.23
N THR A 7 -4.73 -0.69 12.38
CA THR A 7 -3.70 -0.84 11.35
C THR A 7 -3.55 -2.31 10.95
N ASN A 8 -3.44 -3.21 11.92
CA ASN A 8 -3.29 -4.64 11.67
C ASN A 8 -4.51 -5.25 10.97
N GLN A 9 -5.72 -4.84 11.40
CA GLN A 9 -6.96 -5.30 10.77
C GLN A 9 -7.01 -4.91 9.28
N LEU A 10 -6.67 -3.67 8.96
CA LEU A 10 -6.73 -3.16 7.59
C LEU A 10 -5.69 -3.83 6.68
N LEU A 11 -4.45 -4.03 7.17
CA LEU A 11 -3.42 -4.78 6.43
C LEU A 11 -3.88 -6.22 6.15
N TYR A 12 -4.48 -6.88 7.14
CA TYR A 12 -5.03 -8.22 6.95
C TYR A 12 -6.16 -8.25 5.93
N GLN A 13 -7.07 -7.27 5.95
CA GLN A 13 -8.16 -7.19 4.98
C GLN A 13 -7.65 -6.93 3.56
N ALA A 14 -6.63 -6.08 3.40
CA ALA A 14 -5.99 -5.85 2.11
C ALA A 14 -5.37 -7.14 1.54
N GLU A 15 -4.65 -7.90 2.38
CA GLU A 15 -4.07 -9.19 2.01
C GLU A 15 -5.16 -10.23 1.65
N LEU A 16 -6.27 -10.25 2.40
CA LEU A 16 -7.40 -11.14 2.11
C LEU A 16 -8.04 -10.84 0.74
N LEU A 17 -8.24 -9.56 0.41
CA LEU A 17 -8.73 -9.19 -0.94
C LEU A 17 -7.72 -9.58 -2.02
N ALA A 18 -6.43 -9.31 -1.80
CA ALA A 18 -5.37 -9.66 -2.75
C ALA A 18 -5.23 -11.18 -2.96
N THR A 19 -5.64 -12.00 -2.00
CA THR A 19 -5.58 -13.48 -2.07
C THR A 19 -6.92 -14.12 -2.44
N SER A 20 -8.00 -13.34 -2.57
CA SER A 20 -9.33 -13.86 -2.92
C SER A 20 -9.35 -14.53 -4.30
N SER A 21 -10.01 -15.68 -4.40
CA SER A 21 -10.19 -16.35 -5.69
C SER A 21 -11.14 -15.54 -6.58
N VAL A 22 -10.84 -15.52 -7.87
CA VAL A 22 -11.74 -14.96 -8.87
C VAL A 22 -12.36 -16.15 -9.58
N GLY A 23 -13.70 -16.20 -9.65
CA GLY A 23 -14.38 -17.23 -10.46
C GLY A 23 -13.94 -17.16 -11.92
N GLU A 24 -14.15 -18.25 -12.66
CA GLU A 24 -13.80 -18.38 -14.08
C GLU A 24 -15.05 -18.12 -14.94
N ASP A 25 -15.18 -16.88 -15.44
CA ASP A 25 -16.20 -16.48 -16.42
C ASP A 25 -15.72 -15.24 -17.20
N GLU A 26 -16.59 -14.66 -18.04
CA GLU A 26 -16.29 -13.47 -18.83
C GLU A 26 -15.94 -12.21 -18.02
N HIS A 27 -16.34 -12.15 -16.75
CA HIS A 27 -16.07 -11.04 -15.83
C HIS A 27 -14.81 -11.24 -14.99
N THR A 28 -14.09 -12.35 -15.14
CA THR A 28 -12.84 -12.62 -14.41
C THR A 28 -11.85 -11.44 -14.47
N PRO A 29 -11.55 -10.83 -15.63
CA PRO A 29 -10.58 -9.73 -15.68
C PRO A 29 -11.04 -8.49 -14.88
N SER A 30 -12.32 -8.14 -14.98
CA SER A 30 -12.91 -6.99 -14.27
C SER A 30 -12.96 -7.23 -12.76
N ARG A 31 -13.34 -8.43 -12.31
CA ARG A 31 -13.31 -8.78 -10.89
C ARG A 31 -11.90 -8.77 -10.33
N GLN A 32 -10.92 -9.25 -11.10
CA GLN A 32 -9.52 -9.18 -10.67
C GLN A 32 -9.07 -7.74 -10.47
N MET A 33 -9.40 -6.83 -11.40
CA MET A 33 -9.08 -5.39 -11.26
C MET A 33 -9.74 -4.80 -10.02
N ALA A 34 -11.02 -5.09 -9.80
CA ALA A 34 -11.76 -4.59 -8.64
C ALA A 34 -11.16 -5.07 -7.32
N LEU A 35 -10.68 -6.32 -7.24
CA LEU A 35 -10.01 -6.85 -6.06
C LEU A 35 -8.61 -6.22 -5.85
N GLU A 36 -7.86 -6.01 -6.94
CA GLU A 36 -6.55 -5.35 -6.91
C GLU A 36 -6.69 -3.90 -6.38
N GLU A 37 -7.64 -3.13 -6.92
CA GLU A 37 -7.89 -1.75 -6.47
C GLU A 37 -8.53 -1.69 -5.07
N GLY A 38 -9.43 -2.61 -4.75
CA GLY A 38 -10.01 -2.72 -3.41
C GLY A 38 -8.95 -3.03 -2.34
N ALA A 39 -7.98 -3.90 -2.65
CA ALA A 39 -6.86 -4.17 -1.77
C ALA A 39 -5.95 -2.95 -1.58
N LEU A 40 -5.70 -2.17 -2.65
CA LEU A 40 -4.96 -0.91 -2.56
C LEU A 40 -5.69 0.15 -1.71
N ALA A 41 -7.01 0.28 -1.88
CA ALA A 41 -7.81 1.19 -1.06
C ALA A 41 -7.79 0.80 0.43
N LEU A 42 -7.85 -0.50 0.75
CA LEU A 42 -7.69 -0.97 2.13
C LEU A 42 -6.28 -0.72 2.67
N PHE A 43 -5.26 -0.86 1.82
CA PHE A 43 -3.89 -0.52 2.19
C PHE A 43 -3.74 0.98 2.46
N GLU A 44 -4.36 1.86 1.68
CA GLU A 44 -4.37 3.31 1.97
C GLU A 44 -4.92 3.61 3.36
N LEU A 45 -6.07 3.02 3.70
CA LEU A 45 -6.64 3.15 5.05
C LEU A 45 -5.69 2.60 6.11
N ALA A 46 -4.99 1.49 5.83
CA ALA A 46 -4.01 0.92 6.73
C ALA A 46 -2.81 1.87 6.95
N LEU A 47 -2.33 2.51 5.88
CA LEU A 47 -1.25 3.48 5.93
C LEU A 47 -1.63 4.72 6.74
N GLU A 48 -2.82 5.27 6.53
CA GLU A 48 -3.31 6.38 7.34
C GLU A 48 -3.52 6.00 8.81
N SER A 49 -3.97 4.77 9.07
CA SER A 49 -4.07 4.23 10.43
C SER A 49 -2.69 4.08 11.09
N LEU A 50 -1.69 3.59 10.35
CA LEU A 50 -0.30 3.52 10.80
C LEU A 50 0.24 4.91 11.12
N LEU A 51 0.00 5.89 10.25
CA LEU A 51 0.46 7.26 10.48
C LEU A 51 -0.16 7.84 11.76
N ARG A 52 -1.47 7.66 11.98
CA ARG A 52 -2.13 8.04 13.25
C ARG A 52 -1.52 7.34 14.46
N GLU A 53 -1.19 6.06 14.32
CA GLU A 53 -0.57 5.26 15.37
C GLU A 53 0.82 5.80 15.75
N VAL A 54 1.70 6.01 14.78
CA VAL A 54 3.08 6.44 15.05
C VAL A 54 3.19 7.93 15.39
N THR A 55 2.17 8.73 15.06
CA THR A 55 2.12 10.15 15.42
C THR A 55 1.11 10.47 16.53
N GLU A 56 0.66 9.47 17.30
CA GLU A 56 -0.40 9.64 18.32
C GLU A 56 -0.08 10.78 19.31
N HIS A 57 1.18 10.92 19.71
CA HIS A 57 1.63 11.95 20.65
C HIS A 57 1.79 13.35 20.04
N ALA A 58 1.88 13.46 18.71
CA ALA A 58 2.15 14.72 18.02
C ALA A 58 0.90 15.59 17.78
N ARG A 59 -0.30 15.09 18.08
CA ARG A 59 -1.59 15.82 17.97
C ARG A 59 -1.79 16.52 16.61
N LEU A 60 -1.42 15.85 15.53
CA LEU A 60 -1.55 16.39 14.17
C LEU A 60 -3.03 16.56 13.80
N SER A 61 -3.33 17.61 13.02
CA SER A 61 -4.71 17.91 12.56
C SER A 61 -5.13 17.10 11.32
N GLU A 62 -4.17 16.51 10.61
CA GLU A 62 -4.34 15.83 9.33
C GLU A 62 -3.50 14.55 9.34
N HIS A 63 -4.04 13.47 8.78
CA HIS A 63 -3.33 12.18 8.69
C HIS A 63 -3.32 11.56 7.30
N ARG A 64 -3.63 12.36 6.27
CA ARG A 64 -3.51 11.92 4.88
C ARG A 64 -2.05 11.60 4.58
N TRP A 65 -1.82 10.43 3.97
CA TRP A 65 -0.47 9.93 3.77
C TRP A 65 0.36 10.83 2.86
N ASN A 66 -0.25 11.41 1.83
CA ASN A 66 0.42 12.29 0.88
C ASN A 66 0.84 13.63 1.51
N VAL A 67 0.17 14.06 2.57
CA VAL A 67 0.55 15.24 3.36
C VAL A 67 1.67 14.89 4.34
N LEU A 68 1.48 13.82 5.12
CA LEU A 68 2.45 13.47 6.16
C LEU A 68 3.77 12.94 5.60
N LEU A 69 3.76 12.28 4.46
CA LEU A 69 4.95 11.74 3.79
C LEU A 69 5.49 12.66 2.68
N ALA A 70 4.97 13.89 2.56
CA ALA A 70 5.58 14.92 1.72
C ALA A 70 6.95 15.32 2.28
N SER A 71 7.85 15.79 1.42
CA SER A 71 9.20 16.23 1.81
C SER A 71 9.20 17.41 2.79
N ASP A 72 8.15 18.23 2.76
CA ASP A 72 7.90 19.37 3.64
C ASP A 72 6.90 19.06 4.77
N GLY A 73 6.57 17.78 4.98
CA GLY A 73 5.67 17.36 6.06
C GLY A 73 6.26 17.58 7.46
N PRO A 74 5.50 17.26 8.54
CA PRO A 74 5.94 17.50 9.91
C PRO A 74 7.29 16.84 10.25
N ALA A 75 8.11 17.55 11.04
CA ALA A 75 9.44 17.11 11.46
C ALA A 75 9.37 16.15 12.66
N LEU A 76 8.80 14.96 12.44
CA LEU A 76 8.78 13.85 13.40
C LEU A 76 9.72 12.74 12.93
N ALA A 77 10.43 12.11 13.86
CA ALA A 77 11.44 11.10 13.52
C ALA A 77 10.83 9.88 12.82
N GLU A 78 9.65 9.45 13.26
CA GLU A 78 8.89 8.33 12.69
C GLU A 78 8.45 8.64 11.26
N LEU A 79 7.97 9.87 11.03
CA LEU A 79 7.60 10.33 9.68
C LEU A 79 8.83 10.45 8.79
N GLN A 80 9.97 10.92 9.32
CA GLN A 80 11.21 10.99 8.55
C GLN A 80 11.66 9.61 8.10
N ARG A 81 11.64 8.61 8.99
CA ARG A 81 11.97 7.23 8.62
C ARG A 81 11.06 6.67 7.53
N LEU A 82 9.75 6.94 7.61
CA LEU A 82 8.81 6.54 6.56
C LEU A 82 9.04 7.31 5.26
N ARG A 83 9.46 8.58 5.31
CA ARG A 83 9.86 9.34 4.10
C ARG A 83 11.12 8.76 3.46
N ASP A 84 12.12 8.41 4.27
CA ASP A 84 13.36 7.79 3.79
C ASP A 84 13.03 6.47 3.10
N LEU A 85 12.19 5.64 3.73
CA LEU A 85 11.69 4.41 3.15
C LEU A 85 10.90 4.68 1.85
N LYS A 86 10.02 5.68 1.80
CA LYS A 86 9.30 6.07 0.58
C LYS A 86 10.26 6.53 -0.53
N ALA A 87 11.40 7.11 -0.19
CA ALA A 87 12.40 7.58 -1.14
C ALA A 87 13.25 6.43 -1.73
N GLU A 88 13.37 5.31 -1.03
CA GLU A 88 14.07 4.11 -1.50
C GLU A 88 13.27 3.40 -2.63
N PRO A 89 13.79 3.34 -3.88
CA PRO A 89 13.02 2.83 -5.02
C PRO A 89 12.54 1.37 -4.89
N GLU A 90 13.31 0.54 -4.18
CA GLU A 90 13.00 -0.88 -4.00
C GLU A 90 12.07 -1.14 -2.81
N SER A 91 11.80 -0.13 -1.99
CA SER A 91 10.99 -0.31 -0.79
C SER A 91 9.54 -0.65 -1.11
N TRP A 92 8.84 -1.22 -0.14
CA TRP A 92 7.41 -1.45 -0.28
C TRP A 92 6.62 -0.14 -0.34
N LEU A 93 7.05 0.87 0.42
CA LEU A 93 6.32 2.12 0.56
C LEU A 93 6.45 2.99 -0.69
N ASN A 94 7.61 3.00 -1.35
CA ASN A 94 7.78 3.66 -2.64
C ASN A 94 6.81 3.09 -3.68
N TRP A 95 6.82 1.77 -3.85
CA TRP A 95 5.99 1.10 -4.84
C TRP A 95 4.49 1.26 -4.54
N LEU A 96 4.06 1.05 -3.30
CA LEU A 96 2.66 1.17 -2.91
C LEU A 96 2.15 2.61 -2.99
N ALA A 97 2.95 3.61 -2.59
CA ALA A 97 2.58 5.01 -2.76
C ALA A 97 2.36 5.36 -4.25
N GLY A 98 3.23 4.88 -5.14
CA GLY A 98 3.02 5.02 -6.58
C GLY A 98 1.73 4.35 -7.07
N GLN A 99 1.33 3.20 -6.50
CA GLN A 99 0.04 2.60 -6.83
C GLN A 99 -1.16 3.38 -6.27
N LEU A 100 -1.03 4.02 -5.10
CA LEU A 100 -2.07 4.88 -4.55
C LEU A 100 -2.26 6.15 -5.40
N GLU A 101 -1.17 6.76 -5.87
CA GLU A 101 -1.25 7.88 -6.82
C GLU A 101 -1.98 7.48 -8.11
N ARG A 102 -1.71 6.27 -8.63
CA ARG A 102 -2.44 5.72 -9.78
C ARG A 102 -3.90 5.42 -9.47
N LEU A 103 -4.20 4.90 -8.27
CA LEU A 103 -5.56 4.63 -7.82
C LEU A 103 -6.41 5.90 -7.78
N HIS A 104 -5.81 7.03 -7.39
CA HIS A 104 -6.49 8.33 -7.36
C HIS A 104 -6.54 9.05 -8.71
N SER A 105 -5.86 8.52 -9.74
CA SER A 105 -5.90 9.07 -11.09
C SER A 105 -7.12 8.55 -11.87
N ASP A 106 -7.51 9.25 -12.94
CA ASP A 106 -8.60 8.82 -13.85
C ASP A 106 -8.33 7.46 -14.50
N GLU A 107 -7.07 7.02 -14.53
CA GLU A 107 -6.65 5.78 -15.16
C GLU A 107 -6.89 4.55 -14.28
N GLY A 108 -6.86 4.70 -12.95
CA GLY A 108 -6.88 3.59 -11.99
C GLY A 108 -5.56 2.82 -11.91
N ALA A 109 -5.35 2.13 -10.78
CA ALA A 109 -4.12 1.37 -10.53
C ALA A 109 -4.09 0.03 -11.29
N ALA A 110 -5.26 -0.59 -11.48
CA ALA A 110 -5.37 -1.90 -12.14
C ALA A 110 -5.48 -1.82 -13.67
N ARG A 111 -5.40 -0.61 -14.25
CA ARG A 111 -5.44 -0.46 -15.70
C ARG A 111 -4.27 -1.17 -16.36
N ARG A 112 -4.61 -2.15 -17.20
CA ARG A 112 -3.67 -2.89 -18.04
C ARG A 112 -3.52 -2.12 -19.34
N ALA A 113 -2.28 -1.78 -19.73
CA ALA A 113 -2.03 -1.31 -21.09
C ALA A 113 -2.55 -2.38 -22.06
N SER A 114 -3.36 -1.97 -23.05
CA SER A 114 -3.89 -2.88 -24.06
C SER A 114 -2.71 -3.57 -24.74
N HIS A 115 -2.44 -4.82 -24.35
CA HIS A 115 -1.38 -5.60 -24.97
C HIS A 115 -1.73 -5.78 -26.43
N ASN A 116 -0.86 -5.28 -27.30
CA ASN A 116 -0.96 -5.51 -28.72
C ASN A 116 -0.84 -7.03 -28.94
N PRO A 117 -1.85 -7.73 -29.47
CA PRO A 117 -1.87 -9.19 -29.54
C PRO A 117 -0.74 -9.78 -30.39
N ALA A 118 0.00 -8.96 -31.14
CA ALA A 118 1.16 -9.35 -31.93
C ALA A 118 2.49 -9.41 -31.15
N MET A 119 2.53 -9.01 -29.87
CA MET A 119 3.78 -8.94 -29.09
C MET A 119 3.77 -9.96 -27.95
N ILE A 120 4.26 -11.16 -28.22
CA ILE A 120 4.56 -12.16 -27.17
C ILE A 120 5.88 -11.75 -26.52
N THR A 121 5.83 -10.87 -25.51
CA THR A 121 6.98 -10.66 -24.64
C THR A 121 7.06 -11.84 -23.68
N VAL A 122 7.91 -12.81 -24.00
CA VAL A 122 8.34 -13.87 -23.06
C VAL A 122 9.26 -13.23 -22.03
N GLY A 123 8.68 -12.71 -20.96
CA GLY A 123 9.39 -12.18 -19.80
C GLY A 123 8.41 -12.13 -18.64
N GLY A 124 8.54 -13.07 -17.71
CA GLY A 124 7.64 -13.27 -16.57
C GLY A 124 7.67 -12.11 -15.57
N GLN A 125 7.10 -10.97 -15.96
CA GLN A 125 6.74 -9.90 -15.04
C GLN A 125 5.64 -10.43 -14.11
N ALA A 126 5.88 -10.37 -12.80
CA ALA A 126 4.87 -10.74 -11.82
C ALA A 126 3.60 -9.93 -12.06
N SER A 127 2.43 -10.56 -12.00
CA SER A 127 1.15 -9.86 -12.10
C SER A 127 1.03 -8.79 -11.02
N LEU A 128 0.23 -7.73 -11.26
CA LEU A 128 -0.02 -6.67 -10.28
C LEU A 128 -0.41 -7.26 -8.91
N ARG A 129 -1.30 -8.26 -8.92
CA ARG A 129 -1.69 -9.03 -7.73
C ARG A 129 -0.51 -9.66 -6.99
N GLN A 130 0.41 -10.32 -7.69
CA GLN A 130 1.58 -10.95 -7.07
C GLN A 130 2.53 -9.91 -6.48
N GLN A 131 2.76 -8.80 -7.19
CA GLN A 131 3.56 -7.69 -6.69
C GLN A 131 2.93 -7.06 -5.45
N LEU A 132 1.63 -6.79 -5.49
CA LEU A 132 0.87 -6.24 -4.37
C LEU A 132 0.97 -7.14 -3.13
N LEU A 133 0.77 -8.45 -3.29
CA LEU A 133 0.88 -9.40 -2.18
C LEU A 133 2.27 -9.37 -1.54
N GLY A 134 3.32 -9.41 -2.35
CA GLY A 134 4.70 -9.33 -1.86
C GLY A 134 4.94 -8.02 -1.09
N LYS A 135 4.50 -6.89 -1.64
CA LYS A 135 4.67 -5.56 -1.03
C LYS A 135 3.85 -5.39 0.26
N LEU A 136 2.67 -6.00 0.36
CA LEU A 136 1.88 -6.03 1.61
C LEU A 136 2.56 -6.87 2.70
N GLN A 137 3.19 -7.98 2.33
CA GLN A 137 3.94 -8.82 3.26
C GLN A 137 5.22 -8.12 3.77
N ASP A 138 5.93 -7.44 2.87
CA ASP A 138 7.06 -6.58 3.24
C ASP A 138 6.64 -5.46 4.19
N ALA A 139 5.53 -4.77 3.88
CA ALA A 139 4.97 -3.74 4.73
C ALA A 139 4.68 -4.25 6.15
N LYS A 140 4.01 -5.41 6.29
CA LYS A 140 3.70 -5.99 7.60
C LYS A 140 4.96 -6.23 8.44
N ARG A 141 6.00 -6.82 7.84
CA ARG A 141 7.27 -7.12 8.50
C ARG A 141 7.99 -5.86 8.96
N GLU A 142 8.09 -4.86 8.09
CA GLU A 142 8.79 -3.62 8.43
C GLU A 142 8.01 -2.73 9.40
N ILE A 143 6.68 -2.74 9.35
CA ILE A 143 5.83 -2.04 10.32
C ILE A 143 6.03 -2.62 11.72
N GLU A 144 6.16 -3.94 11.85
CA GLU A 144 6.49 -4.58 13.12
C GLU A 144 7.86 -4.11 13.65
N ALA A 145 8.90 -4.11 12.80
CA ALA A 145 10.22 -3.61 13.16
C ALA A 145 10.20 -2.12 13.55
N LEU A 146 9.44 -1.29 12.84
CA LEU A 146 9.29 0.13 13.15
C LEU A 146 8.68 0.33 14.55
N ARG A 147 7.63 -0.43 14.89
CA ARG A 147 7.00 -0.38 16.21
C ARG A 147 7.91 -0.82 17.33
N GLU A 148 8.73 -1.84 17.12
CA GLU A 148 9.72 -2.28 18.11
C GLU A 148 10.71 -1.16 18.42
N THR A 149 11.24 -0.50 17.40
CA THR A 149 12.15 0.62 17.61
C THR A 149 11.48 1.87 18.19
N SER A 150 10.17 2.08 17.99
CA SER A 150 9.44 3.19 18.61
C SER A 150 9.17 2.99 20.11
N LEU A 151 9.31 1.76 20.64
CA LEU A 151 9.16 1.47 22.07
C LEU A 151 10.46 1.72 22.88
N GLU A 152 11.58 1.93 22.20
CA GLU A 152 12.89 2.17 22.83
C GLU A 152 13.15 3.65 23.18
N TRP A 153 12.20 4.55 22.89
CA TRP A 153 12.28 6.00 23.11
C TRP A 153 11.10 6.49 23.96
#